data_AF-A0A1Q6VQU2-F1
#
_entry.id   AF-A0A1Q6VQU2-F1
#
_cell.length_a   1.000
_cell.length_b   1.000
_cell.length_c   1.000
_cell.angle_alpha   90.00
_cell.angle_beta   90.00
_cell.angle_gamma   90.00
#
_symmetry.space_group_name_H-M   'P 1'
#
loop_
_entity.id
_entity.type
_entity.pdbx_description
1 polymer ?
#
loop_
_entity_poly.entity_id
_entity_poly.type
_entity_poly.pdbx_seq_one_letter_code
_entity_poly.pdbx_strand_id
1 'polypeptide(L)'
;MPQSLAKILVHTVFSTKDRHQFLRDEALRAELHRYLGGILANHDCQPFIIGGVEDHVHLLSTLSRTCGVAEMVKEVKRGSSLWLKTQGPGLRDFAWQNGNGIFSIGFSQIEGVRNYVAGQQEHHRKVSFQDEFRQFLRRYQIEFDERYVWD
;
A
#
# COMPACT_ATOMS: atom_id res chain seq x y z
N MET A 1 33.94 14.92 -5.48
CA MET A 1 33.28 13.74 -6.09
C MET A 1 31.85 14.11 -6.45
N PRO A 2 31.34 13.71 -7.63
CA PRO A 2 29.94 13.98 -8.00
C PRO A 2 28.96 13.22 -7.10
N GLN A 3 27.79 13.80 -6.87
CA GLN A 3 26.72 13.20 -6.06
C GLN A 3 25.46 12.97 -6.92
N SER A 4 24.73 11.90 -6.63
CA SER A 4 23.40 11.64 -7.19
C SER A 4 22.36 11.81 -6.08
N LEU A 5 21.54 12.84 -6.18
CA LEU A 5 20.55 13.20 -5.16
C LEU A 5 19.14 13.03 -5.74
N ALA A 6 18.27 12.35 -5.01
CA ALA A 6 16.87 12.20 -5.41
C ALA A 6 15.97 12.09 -4.18
N LYS A 7 14.74 12.58 -4.32
CA LYS A 7 13.65 12.38 -3.36
C LYS A 7 12.39 12.04 -4.15
N ILE A 8 12.22 10.74 -4.41
CA ILE A 8 11.09 10.21 -5.18
C ILE A 8 10.04 9.79 -4.17
N LEU A 9 8.81 10.29 -4.33
CA LEU A 9 7.70 10.03 -3.41
C LEU A 9 6.61 9.26 -4.15
N VAL A 10 6.12 8.21 -3.50
CA VAL A 10 5.10 7.34 -4.08
C VAL A 10 4.01 7.06 -3.05
N HIS A 11 2.77 7.06 -3.52
CA HIS A 11 1.62 6.52 -2.80
C HIS A 11 1.25 5.19 -3.46
N THR A 12 1.48 4.10 -2.73
CA THR A 12 1.19 2.74 -3.18
C THR A 12 -0.08 2.22 -2.50
N VAL A 13 -0.94 1.56 -3.27
CA VAL A 13 -2.24 1.03 -2.80
C VAL A 13 -2.46 -0.36 -3.37
N PHE A 14 -2.84 -1.31 -2.52
CA PHE A 14 -3.28 -2.64 -2.94
C PHE A 14 -4.17 -3.31 -1.89
N SER A 15 -5.00 -4.24 -2.32
CA SER A 15 -5.92 -5.00 -1.47
C SER A 15 -5.49 -6.41 -1.17
N THR A 16 -6.14 -6.99 -0.16
CA THR A 16 -6.21 -8.44 0.03
C THR A 16 -6.86 -9.09 -1.19
N LYS A 17 -6.50 -10.35 -1.42
CA LYS A 17 -7.03 -11.15 -2.52
C LYS A 17 -8.54 -11.35 -2.34
N ASP A 18 -9.29 -11.19 -3.42
CA ASP A 18 -10.76 -11.27 -3.46
C ASP A 18 -11.45 -10.34 -2.44
N ARG A 19 -10.74 -9.30 -1.98
CA ARG A 19 -11.25 -8.34 -0.98
C ARG A 19 -11.63 -8.99 0.35
N HIS A 20 -11.06 -10.15 0.66
CA HIS A 20 -11.26 -10.80 1.96
C HIS A 20 -10.81 -9.87 3.08
N GLN A 21 -11.70 -9.68 4.06
CA GLN A 21 -11.48 -8.76 5.17
C GLN A 21 -10.60 -9.40 6.27
N PHE A 22 -9.40 -9.82 5.90
CA PHE A 22 -8.42 -10.46 6.79
C PHE A 22 -7.88 -9.50 7.87
N LEU A 23 -7.98 -8.19 7.65
CA LEU A 23 -7.39 -7.16 8.49
C LEU A 23 -8.44 -6.46 9.38
N ARG A 24 -9.55 -7.14 9.68
CA ARG A 24 -10.61 -6.62 10.59
C ARG A 24 -10.10 -6.39 12.01
N ASP A 25 -9.22 -7.25 12.49
CA ASP A 25 -8.63 -7.11 13.82
C ASP A 25 -7.67 -5.91 13.84
N GLU A 26 -7.97 -4.93 14.70
CA GLU A 26 -7.23 -3.68 14.74
C GLU A 26 -5.79 -3.83 15.23
N ALA A 27 -5.55 -4.75 16.17
CA ALA A 27 -4.22 -5.01 16.70
C ALA A 27 -3.31 -5.63 15.64
N LEU A 28 -3.80 -6.68 14.96
CA LEU A 28 -3.14 -7.30 13.81
C LEU A 28 -2.86 -6.29 12.70
N ARG A 29 -3.86 -5.45 12.35
CA ARG A 29 -3.70 -4.43 11.30
C ARG A 29 -2.64 -3.40 11.69
N ALA A 30 -2.60 -2.96 12.95
CA ALA A 30 -1.56 -2.05 13.44
C ALA A 30 -0.16 -2.68 13.40
N GLU A 31 -0.04 -3.97 13.73
CA GLU A 31 1.20 -4.74 13.59
C GLU A 31 1.64 -4.87 12.14
N LEU A 32 0.70 -5.18 11.24
CA LEU A 32 0.95 -5.23 9.80
C LEU A 32 1.49 -3.90 9.28
N HIS A 33 0.89 -2.77 9.67
CA HIS A 33 1.37 -1.45 9.24
C HIS A 33 2.83 -1.21 9.68
N ARG A 34 3.18 -1.60 10.91
CA ARG A 34 4.57 -1.54 11.39
C ARG A 34 5.49 -2.47 10.58
N TYR A 35 5.04 -3.69 10.31
CA TYR A 35 5.81 -4.68 9.55
C TYR A 35 6.08 -4.22 8.12
N LEU A 36 5.08 -3.68 7.42
CA LEU A 36 5.20 -3.09 6.09
C LEU A 36 6.19 -1.92 6.08
N GLY A 37 6.14 -1.05 7.10
CA GLY A 37 7.11 0.03 7.27
C GLY A 37 8.54 -0.47 7.44
N GLY A 38 8.73 -1.57 8.18
CA GLY A 38 10.02 -2.24 8.34
C GLY A 38 10.57 -2.80 7.02
N ILE A 39 9.73 -3.46 6.21
CA ILE A 39 10.14 -3.94 4.88
C ILE A 39 10.59 -2.77 4.01
N LEU A 40 9.78 -1.71 3.93
CA LEU A 40 10.11 -0.51 3.15
C LEU A 40 11.46 0.09 3.59
N ALA A 41 11.67 0.25 4.89
CA ALA A 41 12.93 0.78 5.43
C ALA A 41 14.14 -0.09 5.07
N ASN A 42 14.00 -1.42 5.08
CA ASN A 42 15.06 -2.36 4.68
C ASN A 42 15.41 -2.28 3.19
N HIS A 43 14.53 -1.69 2.36
CA HIS A 43 14.77 -1.43 0.93
C HIS A 43 15.09 0.04 0.63
N ASP A 44 15.56 0.79 1.64
CA ASP A 44 15.86 2.23 1.56
C ASP A 44 14.67 3.09 1.06
N CYS A 45 13.46 2.58 1.25
CA CYS A 45 12.20 3.26 0.95
C CYS A 45 11.64 3.79 2.27
N GLN A 46 11.88 5.04 2.61
CA GLN A 46 11.48 5.59 3.91
C GLN A 46 9.95 5.76 3.98
N PRO A 47 9.24 5.09 4.90
CA PRO A 47 7.81 5.29 5.07
C PRO A 47 7.52 6.62 5.78
N PHE A 48 6.51 7.35 5.30
CA PHE A 48 5.93 8.51 5.99
C PHE A 48 4.70 8.11 6.81
N ILE A 49 3.85 7.26 6.24
CA ILE A 49 2.70 6.64 6.89
C ILE A 49 2.31 5.36 6.17
N ILE A 50 1.92 4.34 6.95
CA ILE A 50 1.23 3.16 6.46
C ILE A 50 -0.14 3.14 7.14
N GLY A 51 -1.18 2.97 6.34
CA GLY A 51 -2.55 2.89 6.83
C GLY A 51 -3.39 2.00 5.93
N GLY A 52 -4.70 2.00 6.16
CA GLY A 52 -5.63 1.13 5.46
C GLY A 52 -6.72 0.63 6.39
N VAL A 53 -7.58 -0.20 5.83
CA VAL A 53 -8.74 -0.78 6.53
C VAL A 53 -8.73 -2.31 6.39
N GLU A 54 -9.86 -2.97 6.58
CA GLU A 54 -9.95 -4.42 6.76
C GLU A 54 -9.51 -5.26 5.56
N ASP A 55 -9.37 -4.67 4.38
CA ASP A 55 -9.12 -5.40 3.12
C ASP A 55 -8.11 -4.71 2.19
N HIS A 56 -7.48 -3.61 2.59
CA HIS A 56 -6.42 -2.98 1.79
C HIS A 56 -5.54 -2.04 2.60
N VAL A 57 -4.40 -1.69 2.01
CA VAL A 57 -3.39 -0.84 2.61
C VAL A 57 -2.95 0.28 1.67
N HIS A 58 -2.58 1.41 2.29
CA HIS A 58 -2.00 2.59 1.68
C HIS A 58 -0.61 2.79 2.26
N LEU A 59 0.38 2.96 1.39
CA LEU A 59 1.76 3.17 1.76
C LEU A 59 2.22 4.49 1.14
N LEU A 60 2.47 5.49 1.97
CA LEU A 60 3.17 6.70 1.55
C LEU A 60 4.64 6.57 1.94
N SER A 61 5.53 6.50 0.96
CA SER A 61 6.96 6.32 1.19
C SER A 61 7.82 7.06 0.16
N THR A 62 9.12 7.15 0.43
CA THR A 62 10.07 7.36 -0.66
C THR A 62 10.23 6.09 -1.49
N LEU A 63 10.69 6.24 -2.73
CA LEU A 63 11.25 5.15 -3.53
C LEU A 63 12.78 5.32 -3.58
N SER A 64 13.52 4.26 -3.27
CA SER A 64 14.99 4.27 -3.34
C SER A 64 15.48 4.46 -4.78
N ARG A 65 16.66 5.08 -4.93
CA ARG A 65 17.33 5.26 -6.24
C ARG A 65 17.80 3.94 -6.85
N THR A 66 17.94 2.90 -6.03
CA THR A 66 18.44 1.58 -6.42
C THR A 66 17.37 0.50 -6.37
N CYS A 67 16.17 0.82 -5.88
CA CYS A 67 15.04 -0.10 -5.82
C CYS A 67 14.04 0.24 -6.94
N GLY A 68 13.78 -0.71 -7.82
CA GLY A 68 12.73 -0.57 -8.82
C GLY A 68 11.34 -0.63 -8.18
N VAL A 69 10.36 0.04 -8.80
CA VAL A 69 8.95 0.04 -8.35
C VAL A 69 8.41 -1.38 -8.16
N ALA A 70 8.62 -2.26 -9.15
CA ALA A 70 8.13 -3.63 -9.09
C ALA A 70 8.79 -4.44 -7.95
N GLU A 71 10.08 -4.19 -7.68
CA GLU A 71 10.79 -4.87 -6.59
C GLU A 71 10.28 -4.40 -5.22
N MET A 72 10.10 -3.08 -5.03
CA MET A 72 9.52 -2.54 -3.80
C MET A 72 8.16 -3.19 -3.49
N VAL A 73 7.25 -3.21 -4.48
CA VAL A 73 5.92 -3.79 -4.31
C VAL A 73 5.98 -5.29 -4.04
N LYS A 74 6.82 -6.01 -4.79
CA LYS A 74 7.03 -7.46 -4.62
C LYS A 74 7.49 -7.77 -3.20
N GLU A 75 8.50 -7.09 -2.70
CA GLU A 75 9.07 -7.38 -1.38
C GLU A 75 8.12 -7.01 -0.24
N VAL A 76 7.42 -5.88 -0.36
CA VAL A 76 6.36 -5.49 0.57
C VAL A 76 5.26 -6.55 0.64
N LYS A 77 4.74 -6.99 -0.52
CA LYS A 77 3.64 -7.97 -0.57
C LYS A 77 4.11 -9.37 -0.13
N ARG A 78 5.27 -9.82 -0.60
CA ARG A 78 5.83 -11.14 -0.29
C ARG A 78 6.17 -11.26 1.19
N GLY A 79 6.93 -10.30 1.73
CA GLY A 79 7.36 -10.31 3.12
C GLY A 79 6.18 -10.28 4.09
N SER A 80 5.23 -9.36 3.86
CA SER A 80 4.04 -9.26 4.71
C SER A 80 3.10 -10.45 4.60
N SER A 81 2.95 -11.07 3.42
CA SER A 81 2.14 -12.28 3.26
C SER A 81 2.73 -13.45 4.06
N LEU A 82 4.04 -13.63 4.01
CA LEU A 82 4.72 -14.69 4.77
C LEU A 82 4.54 -14.47 6.27
N TRP A 83 4.70 -13.24 6.75
CA TRP A 83 4.52 -12.90 8.16
C TRP A 83 3.06 -13.04 8.62
N LEU A 84 2.08 -12.54 7.85
CA LEU A 84 0.66 -12.67 8.22
C LEU A 84 0.23 -14.13 8.38
N LYS A 85 0.73 -15.03 7.52
CA LYS A 85 0.46 -16.46 7.60
C LYS A 85 0.95 -17.11 8.90
N THR A 86 1.88 -16.48 9.62
CA THR A 86 2.36 -16.98 10.92
C THR A 86 1.56 -16.43 12.10
N GLN A 87 0.68 -15.44 11.90
CA GLN A 87 -0.07 -14.80 12.99
C GLN A 87 -1.30 -15.60 13.46
N GLY A 88 -1.70 -16.64 12.73
CA GLY A 88 -2.77 -17.53 13.19
C GLY A 88 -3.36 -18.43 12.10
N PRO A 89 -4.16 -19.45 12.48
CA PRO A 89 -4.74 -20.40 11.53
C PRO A 89 -5.68 -19.74 10.51
N GLY A 90 -6.39 -18.67 10.89
CA GLY A 90 -7.29 -17.94 10.00
C GLY A 90 -6.62 -17.12 8.89
N LEU A 91 -5.28 -17.04 8.90
CA LEU A 91 -4.49 -16.28 7.92
C LEU A 91 -3.64 -17.16 7.02
N ARG A 92 -3.73 -18.49 7.12
CA ARG A 92 -2.90 -19.43 6.32
C ARG A 92 -3.09 -19.23 4.81
N ASP A 93 -4.31 -18.92 4.40
CA ASP A 93 -4.68 -18.68 3.01
C ASP A 93 -4.59 -17.20 2.62
N PHE A 94 -4.01 -16.36 3.49
CA PHE A 94 -3.82 -14.94 3.20
C PHE A 94 -3.03 -14.77 1.90
N ALA A 95 -3.54 -13.89 1.04
CA ALA A 95 -2.82 -13.40 -0.11
C ALA A 95 -3.22 -11.95 -0.34
N TRP A 96 -2.29 -11.17 -0.91
CA TRP A 96 -2.64 -9.91 -1.56
C TRP A 96 -3.21 -10.20 -2.95
N GLN A 97 -4.00 -9.28 -3.49
CA GLN A 97 -4.30 -9.26 -4.93
C GLN A 97 -2.97 -9.25 -5.72
N ASN A 98 -2.92 -9.73 -6.94
CA ASN A 98 -1.80 -9.68 -7.87
C ASN A 98 -1.48 -8.23 -8.26
N GLY A 99 -2.50 -7.45 -8.62
CA GLY A 99 -2.39 -6.04 -8.99
C GLY A 99 -1.92 -5.10 -7.86
N ASN A 100 -1.63 -3.86 -8.24
CA ASN A 100 -1.36 -2.74 -7.33
C ASN A 100 -1.49 -1.41 -8.09
N GLY A 101 -1.75 -0.34 -7.36
CA GLY A 101 -1.59 1.03 -7.85
C GLY A 101 -0.39 1.68 -7.17
N ILE A 102 0.40 2.42 -7.93
CA ILE A 102 1.48 3.24 -7.41
C ILE A 102 1.51 4.58 -8.12
N PHE A 103 1.44 5.64 -7.34
CA PHE A 103 1.17 6.98 -7.83
C PHE A 103 2.26 7.94 -7.36
N SER A 104 2.89 8.65 -8.29
CA SER A 104 3.86 9.69 -7.92
C SER A 104 3.15 10.85 -7.24
N ILE A 105 3.74 11.39 -6.17
CA ILE A 105 3.25 12.60 -5.52
C ILE A 105 4.36 13.65 -5.37
N GLY A 106 3.97 14.91 -5.32
CA GLY A 106 4.86 16.03 -5.00
C GLY A 106 5.12 16.16 -3.50
N PHE A 107 6.25 16.77 -3.13
CA PHE A 107 6.62 17.01 -1.74
C PHE A 107 5.57 17.82 -0.97
N SER A 108 4.93 18.80 -1.63
CA SER A 108 3.86 19.60 -1.05
C SER A 108 2.60 18.79 -0.71
N GLN A 109 2.44 17.59 -1.27
CA GLN A 109 1.27 16.74 -1.05
C GLN A 109 1.44 15.80 0.14
N ILE A 110 2.64 15.69 0.73
CA ILE A 110 2.93 14.71 1.80
C ILE A 110 1.91 14.81 2.93
N GLU A 111 1.69 16.00 3.48
CA GLU A 111 0.78 16.16 4.63
C GLU A 111 -0.68 15.91 4.24
N GLY A 112 -1.09 16.27 3.02
CA GLY A 112 -2.41 15.95 2.50
C GLY A 112 -2.64 14.45 2.38
N VAL A 113 -1.68 13.71 1.81
CA VAL A 113 -1.76 12.25 1.69
C VAL A 113 -1.61 11.58 3.05
N ARG A 114 -0.78 12.11 3.95
CA ARG A 114 -0.65 11.61 5.33
C ARG A 114 -1.98 11.65 6.06
N ASN A 115 -2.65 12.81 6.03
CA ASN A 115 -3.96 12.99 6.65
C ASN A 115 -5.02 12.11 5.99
N TYR A 116 -4.97 11.98 4.66
CA TYR A 116 -5.85 11.08 3.91
C TYR A 116 -5.72 9.63 4.39
N VAL A 117 -4.49 9.12 4.47
CA VAL A 117 -4.21 7.74 4.91
C VAL A 117 -4.60 7.52 6.38
N ALA A 118 -4.37 8.51 7.25
CA ALA A 118 -4.80 8.45 8.65
C ALA A 118 -6.33 8.43 8.80
N GLY A 119 -7.07 9.07 7.88
CA GLY A 119 -8.53 9.16 7.88
C GLY A 119 -9.25 8.00 7.17
N GLN A 120 -8.53 6.97 6.71
CA GLN A 120 -9.07 5.89 5.87
C GLN A 120 -10.25 5.15 6.49
N GLN A 121 -10.25 4.93 7.81
CA GLN A 121 -11.37 4.28 8.49
C GLN A 121 -12.70 5.04 8.34
N GLU A 122 -12.67 6.37 8.43
CA GLU A 122 -13.87 7.20 8.24
C GLU A 122 -14.26 7.28 6.77
N HIS A 123 -13.27 7.39 5.87
CA HIS A 123 -13.50 7.39 4.41
C HIS A 123 -14.27 6.15 3.95
N HIS A 124 -13.84 4.96 4.41
CA HIS A 124 -14.42 3.68 4.01
C HIS A 124 -15.76 3.34 4.67
N ARG A 125 -16.30 4.23 5.53
CA ARG A 125 -17.72 4.16 5.91
C ARG A 125 -18.66 4.52 4.76
N LYS A 126 -18.15 5.20 3.72
CA LYS A 126 -18.96 5.74 2.61
C LYS A 126 -18.49 5.30 1.23
N VAL A 127 -17.21 4.95 1.09
CA VAL A 127 -16.58 4.67 -0.20
C VAL A 127 -15.99 3.27 -0.17
N SER A 128 -16.30 2.44 -1.17
CA SER A 128 -15.63 1.14 -1.32
C SER A 128 -14.20 1.35 -1.83
N PHE A 129 -13.30 0.40 -1.57
CA PHE A 129 -11.98 0.44 -2.21
C PHE A 129 -12.07 0.43 -3.74
N GLN A 130 -12.99 -0.33 -4.34
CA GLN A 130 -13.08 -0.33 -5.81
C GLN A 130 -13.39 1.07 -6.33
N ASP A 131 -14.28 1.80 -5.67
CA ASP A 131 -14.60 3.18 -6.04
C ASP A 131 -13.43 4.14 -5.77
N GLU A 132 -12.70 3.94 -4.68
CA GLU A 132 -11.50 4.71 -4.37
C GLU A 132 -10.37 4.44 -5.38
N PHE A 133 -10.10 3.17 -5.69
CA PHE A 133 -9.08 2.76 -6.64
C PHE A 133 -9.38 3.28 -8.04
N ARG A 134 -10.64 3.20 -8.50
CA ARG A 134 -11.08 3.85 -9.74
C ARG A 134 -10.84 5.36 -9.73
N GLN A 135 -11.08 6.03 -8.60
CA GLN A 135 -10.82 7.47 -8.48
C GLN A 135 -9.32 7.77 -8.62
N PHE A 136 -8.43 6.97 -8.02
CA PHE A 136 -7.00 7.11 -8.24
C PHE A 136 -6.62 6.90 -9.71
N LEU A 137 -7.06 5.80 -10.33
CA LEU A 137 -6.75 5.52 -11.73
C LEU A 137 -7.20 6.65 -12.66
N ARG A 138 -8.43 7.16 -12.48
CA ARG A 138 -8.95 8.31 -13.23
C ARG A 138 -8.14 9.59 -12.97
N ARG A 139 -7.82 9.89 -11.71
CA ARG A 139 -7.04 11.07 -11.32
C ARG A 139 -5.66 11.08 -11.98
N TYR A 140 -5.03 9.91 -12.09
CA TYR A 140 -3.73 9.73 -12.70
C TYR A 140 -3.78 9.38 -14.19
N GLN A 141 -4.98 9.39 -14.80
CA GLN A 141 -5.21 9.12 -16.21
C GLN A 141 -4.64 7.76 -16.66
N ILE A 142 -4.75 6.76 -15.78
CA ILE A 142 -4.35 5.39 -16.08
C ILE A 142 -5.55 4.68 -16.70
N GLU A 143 -5.39 4.17 -17.92
CA GLU A 143 -6.36 3.29 -18.54
C GLU A 143 -6.36 1.93 -17.86
N PHE A 144 -7.55 1.39 -17.62
CA PHE A 144 -7.71 0.09 -16.97
C PHE A 144 -8.95 -0.62 -17.50
N ASP A 145 -8.90 -1.95 -17.42
CA ASP A 145 -10.01 -2.82 -17.76
C ASP A 145 -10.63 -3.38 -16.48
N GLU A 146 -11.92 -3.08 -16.27
CA GLU A 146 -12.71 -3.54 -15.13
C GLU A 146 -12.70 -5.07 -14.95
N ARG A 147 -12.39 -5.83 -16.01
CA ARG A 147 -12.32 -7.30 -15.95
C ARG A 147 -11.04 -7.81 -15.28
N TYR A 148 -9.98 -7.00 -15.24
CA TYR A 148 -8.63 -7.43 -14.84
C TYR A 148 -8.03 -6.60 -13.69
N VAL A 149 -8.65 -5.50 -13.29
CA VAL A 149 -8.10 -4.56 -12.29
C VAL A 149 -8.33 -4.99 -10.84
N TRP A 150 -9.14 -6.05 -10.62
CA TRP A 150 -9.58 -6.49 -9.29
C TRP A 150 -8.87 -7.74 -8.75
N ASP A 151 -7.97 -8.33 -9.54
CA ASP A 151 -7.24 -9.55 -9.16
C ASP A 151 -5.76 -9.31 -8.86
#